data_AF-A0A3D2WE46-F1
#
_entry.id   AF-A0A3D2WE46-F1
#
_cell.length_a   1.000
_cell.length_b   1.000
_cell.length_c   1.000
_cell.angle_alpha   90.00
_cell.angle_beta   90.00
_cell.angle_gamma   90.00
#
_symmetry.space_group_name_H-M   'P 1'
#
loop_
_entity.id
_entity.type
_entity.pdbx_description
1 polymer ?
#
loop_
_entity_poly.entity_id
_entity_poly.type
_entity_poly.pdbx_seq_one_letter_code
_entity_poly.pdbx_strand_id
1 'polypeptide(L)'
;MVRVSSLLGNWAESLHLSQVETARWRASGYLHDALREDDPEILRAKVPSRFRKWLPEMLHGPAVTEKLRSEGVLDDELLSAIAYHSVGHKCLNRLGRALYSADFLEPGRKFRVKWCESLRARMPGELNEVTTEIVADRISYTIKHGLELYSESVGFWNALVNGR
;
A
#
# COMPACT_ATOMS: atom_id res chain seq x y z
N MET A 1 -11.43 0.05 2.65
CA MET A 1 -11.47 1.49 2.33
C MET A 1 -11.63 2.40 3.56
N VAL A 2 -12.81 2.58 4.19
CA VAL A 2 -13.01 3.58 5.27
C VAL A 2 -12.03 3.44 6.45
N ARG A 3 -11.80 2.23 6.97
CA ARG A 3 -10.88 1.99 8.10
C ARG A 3 -9.43 2.39 7.79
N VAL A 4 -8.96 2.08 6.60
CA VAL A 4 -7.61 2.43 6.11
C VAL A 4 -7.49 3.96 6.01
N SER A 5 -8.49 4.62 5.41
CA SER A 5 -8.55 6.08 5.32
C SER A 5 -8.51 6.75 6.71
N SER A 6 -9.29 6.23 7.68
CA SER A 6 -9.29 6.73 9.05
C SER A 6 -7.94 6.56 9.74
N LEU A 7 -7.31 5.39 9.60
CA LEU A 7 -5.96 5.16 10.15
C LEU A 7 -4.95 6.16 9.59
N LEU A 8 -4.92 6.34 8.27
CA LEU A 8 -4.02 7.27 7.61
C LEU A 8 -4.27 8.72 8.03
N GLY A 9 -5.53 9.12 8.19
CA GLY A 9 -5.89 10.44 8.71
C GLY A 9 -5.36 10.66 10.13
N ASN A 10 -5.59 9.70 11.03
CA ASN A 10 -5.13 9.78 12.42
C ASN A 10 -3.60 9.81 12.50
N TRP A 11 -2.91 9.02 11.68
CA TRP A 11 -1.46 9.04 11.59
C TRP A 11 -0.93 10.37 11.04
N ALA A 12 -1.55 10.92 9.99
CA ALA A 12 -1.16 12.23 9.45
C ALA A 12 -1.32 13.36 10.49
N GLU A 13 -2.42 13.33 11.26
CA GLU A 13 -2.67 14.29 12.33
C GLU A 13 -1.67 14.15 13.48
N SER A 14 -1.36 12.91 13.90
CA SER A 14 -0.34 12.63 14.92
C SER A 14 1.07 13.06 14.48
N LEU A 15 1.32 13.14 13.18
CA LEU A 15 2.57 13.64 12.60
C LEU A 15 2.54 15.15 12.35
N HIS A 16 1.47 15.84 12.74
CA HIS A 16 1.24 17.27 12.53
C HIS A 16 1.39 17.71 11.06
N LEU A 17 0.98 16.85 10.12
CA LEU A 17 0.99 17.20 8.71
C LEU A 17 -0.04 18.30 8.41
N SER A 18 0.17 19.04 7.33
CA SER A 18 -0.78 20.06 6.89
C SER A 18 -2.16 19.44 6.60
N GLN A 19 -3.21 20.27 6.57
CA GLN A 19 -4.55 19.80 6.20
C GLN A 19 -4.57 19.17 4.80
N VAL A 20 -3.79 19.72 3.87
CA VAL A 20 -3.64 19.19 2.50
C VAL A 20 -3.02 17.81 2.52
N GLU A 21 -1.91 17.61 3.24
CA GLU A 21 -1.27 16.31 3.35
C GLU A 21 -2.15 15.30 4.10
N THR A 22 -2.86 15.72 5.14
CA THR A 22 -3.82 14.87 5.85
C THR A 22 -4.95 14.41 4.93
N ALA A 23 -5.50 15.31 4.12
CA ALA A 23 -6.52 14.98 3.12
C ALA A 23 -5.98 14.00 2.07
N ARG A 24 -4.75 14.20 1.61
CA ARG A 24 -4.04 13.33 0.66
C ARG A 24 -3.84 11.91 1.21
N TRP A 25 -3.42 11.79 2.48
CA TRP A 25 -3.29 10.51 3.17
C TRP A 25 -4.65 9.80 3.29
N ARG A 26 -5.70 10.51 3.73
CA ARG A 26 -7.07 9.98 3.78
C ARG A 26 -7.57 9.51 2.41
N ALA A 27 -7.35 10.32 1.36
CA ALA A 27 -7.76 10.00 0.00
C ALA A 27 -7.12 8.71 -0.50
N SER A 28 -5.81 8.53 -0.28
CA SER A 28 -5.11 7.30 -0.66
C SER A 28 -5.74 6.05 -0.01
N GLY A 29 -6.05 6.10 1.29
CA GLY A 29 -6.70 4.99 1.99
C GLY A 29 -8.15 4.76 1.58
N TYR A 30 -8.85 5.79 1.11
CA TYR A 30 -10.21 5.63 0.58
C TYR A 30 -10.20 5.01 -0.82
N LEU A 31 -9.25 5.42 -1.66
CA LEU A 31 -9.24 5.09 -3.10
C LEU A 31 -8.48 3.81 -3.45
N HIS A 32 -7.51 3.36 -2.63
CA HIS A 32 -6.57 2.27 -3.03
C HIS A 32 -7.24 0.98 -3.54
N ASP A 33 -8.44 0.67 -3.03
CA ASP A 33 -9.23 -0.52 -3.35
C ASP A 33 -10.44 -0.25 -4.25
N ALA A 34 -10.58 0.94 -4.82
CA ALA A 34 -11.83 1.37 -5.46
C ALA A 34 -12.27 0.48 -6.64
N LEU A 35 -11.35 -0.27 -7.24
CA LEU A 35 -11.63 -1.24 -8.32
C LEU A 35 -11.31 -2.69 -7.92
N ARG A 36 -11.27 -3.01 -6.62
CA ARG A 36 -10.92 -4.36 -6.13
C ARG A 36 -11.90 -5.44 -6.59
N GLU A 37 -13.19 -5.10 -6.70
CA GLU A 37 -14.27 -6.04 -7.04
C GLU A 37 -14.60 -6.08 -8.54
N ASP A 38 -13.90 -5.28 -9.36
CA ASP A 38 -14.08 -5.24 -10.80
C ASP A 38 -13.49 -6.50 -11.47
N ASP A 39 -14.00 -6.84 -12.66
CA ASP A 39 -13.52 -7.98 -13.45
C ASP A 39 -12.02 -7.82 -13.80
N PRO A 40 -11.15 -8.76 -13.37
CA PRO A 40 -9.72 -8.67 -13.62
C PRO A 40 -9.31 -8.61 -15.09
N GLU A 41 -10.07 -9.21 -16.01
CA GLU A 41 -9.77 -9.13 -17.45
C GLU A 41 -10.04 -7.72 -17.99
N ILE A 42 -11.09 -7.07 -17.49
CA ILE A 42 -11.38 -5.66 -17.80
C ILE A 42 -10.26 -4.77 -17.24
N LEU A 43 -9.82 -5.01 -16.01
CA LEU A 43 -8.72 -4.26 -15.39
C LEU A 43 -7.41 -4.47 -16.16
N ARG A 44 -7.09 -5.71 -16.56
CA ARG A 44 -5.86 -6.07 -17.27
C ARG A 44 -5.70 -5.31 -18.58
N ALA A 45 -6.79 -5.08 -19.30
CA ALA A 45 -6.78 -4.29 -20.53
C ALA A 45 -6.45 -2.80 -20.30
N LYS A 46 -6.77 -2.28 -19.12
CA LYS A 46 -6.63 -0.86 -18.76
C LYS A 46 -5.29 -0.52 -18.11
N VAL A 47 -4.55 -1.49 -17.60
CA VAL A 47 -3.25 -1.25 -16.94
C VAL A 47 -2.07 -1.23 -17.94
N PRO A 48 -0.98 -0.48 -17.62
CA PRO A 48 0.27 -0.52 -18.36
C PRO A 48 0.81 -1.93 -18.55
N SER A 49 1.52 -2.16 -19.65
CA SER A 49 2.06 -3.48 -20.04
C SER A 49 2.84 -4.18 -18.92
N ARG A 50 3.60 -3.42 -18.11
CA ARG A 50 4.37 -3.94 -16.97
C ARG A 50 3.52 -4.64 -15.90
N PHE A 51 2.25 -4.27 -15.74
CA PHE A 51 1.34 -4.86 -14.75
C PHE A 51 0.48 -5.99 -15.32
N ARG A 52 0.39 -6.14 -16.64
CA ARG A 52 -0.56 -7.10 -17.26
C ARG A 52 -0.31 -8.57 -16.89
N LYS A 53 0.93 -8.90 -16.52
CA LYS A 53 1.34 -10.23 -16.08
C LYS A 53 1.10 -10.50 -14.60
N TRP A 54 0.71 -9.49 -13.83
CA TRP A 54 0.41 -9.68 -12.42
C TRP A 54 -0.86 -10.52 -12.24
N LEU A 55 -0.93 -11.18 -11.09
CA LEU A 55 -2.10 -11.96 -10.69
C LEU A 55 -3.36 -11.07 -10.67
N PRO A 56 -4.54 -11.62 -11.01
CA PRO A 56 -5.81 -10.89 -11.03
C PRO A 56 -6.04 -9.96 -9.82
N GLU A 57 -5.81 -10.48 -8.63
CA GLU A 57 -6.00 -9.77 -7.36
C GLU A 57 -5.03 -8.59 -7.17
N MET A 58 -3.92 -8.52 -7.91
CA MET A 58 -2.95 -7.43 -7.81
C MET A 58 -3.21 -6.30 -8.80
N LEU A 59 -4.16 -6.45 -9.73
CA LEU A 59 -4.43 -5.47 -10.78
C LEU A 59 -5.18 -4.22 -10.30
N HIS A 60 -5.89 -4.31 -9.18
CA HIS A 60 -6.76 -3.22 -8.70
C HIS A 60 -5.97 -1.94 -8.39
N GLY A 61 -4.82 -2.03 -7.71
CA GLY A 61 -3.98 -0.86 -7.42
C GLY A 61 -3.57 -0.11 -8.69
N PRO A 62 -2.88 -0.76 -9.64
CA PRO A 62 -2.53 -0.14 -10.92
C PRO A 62 -3.73 0.38 -11.71
N ALA A 63 -4.85 -0.34 -11.70
CA ALA A 63 -6.05 0.09 -12.43
C ALA A 63 -6.69 1.34 -11.82
N VAL A 64 -6.73 1.45 -10.49
CA VAL A 64 -7.17 2.68 -9.80
C VAL A 64 -6.27 3.84 -10.21
N THR A 65 -4.96 3.63 -10.23
CA THR A 65 -3.99 4.66 -10.64
C THR A 65 -4.23 5.15 -12.07
N GLU A 66 -4.47 4.26 -13.04
CA GLU A 66 -4.78 4.68 -14.42
C GLU A 66 -6.12 5.42 -14.52
N LYS A 67 -7.13 4.97 -13.78
CA LYS A 67 -8.42 5.67 -13.70
C LYS A 67 -8.25 7.09 -13.17
N LEU A 68 -7.59 7.26 -12.03
CA LEU A 68 -7.33 8.57 -11.43
C LEU A 68 -6.51 9.48 -12.36
N ARG A 69 -5.49 8.92 -13.03
CA ARG A 69 -4.70 9.67 -14.02
C ARG A 69 -5.57 10.13 -15.19
N SER A 70 -6.47 9.29 -15.69
CA SER A 70 -7.41 9.67 -16.76
C SER A 70 -8.42 10.74 -16.33
N GLU A 71 -8.70 10.83 -15.03
CA GLU A 71 -9.56 11.85 -14.42
C GLU A 71 -8.79 13.14 -14.04
N GLY A 72 -7.50 13.23 -14.37
CA GLY A 72 -6.69 14.44 -14.21
C GLY A 72 -5.88 14.53 -12.91
N VAL A 73 -5.78 13.46 -12.13
CA VAL A 73 -4.88 13.43 -10.95
C VAL A 73 -3.43 13.35 -11.41
N LEU A 74 -2.61 14.32 -10.99
CA LEU A 74 -1.18 14.44 -11.38
C LEU A 74 -0.20 14.21 -10.22
N ASP A 75 -0.70 13.73 -9.08
CA ASP A 75 0.10 13.46 -7.89
C ASP A 75 0.80 12.10 -8.01
N ASP A 76 1.99 12.09 -8.61
CA ASP A 76 2.72 10.84 -8.90
C ASP A 76 3.10 10.03 -7.65
N GLU A 77 3.30 10.69 -6.51
CA GLU A 77 3.58 10.03 -5.24
C GLU A 77 2.33 9.31 -4.70
N LEU A 78 1.15 9.93 -4.74
CA LEU A 78 -0.12 9.30 -4.38
C LEU A 78 -0.48 8.18 -5.36
N LEU A 79 -0.30 8.41 -6.66
CA LEU A 79 -0.55 7.43 -7.69
C LEU A 79 0.39 6.22 -7.57
N SER A 80 1.65 6.44 -7.20
CA SER A 80 2.61 5.36 -6.90
C SER A 80 2.23 4.62 -5.63
N ALA A 81 1.81 5.34 -4.58
CA ALA A 81 1.32 4.73 -3.35
C ALA A 81 0.18 3.75 -3.63
N ILE A 82 -0.82 4.17 -4.41
CA ILE A 82 -1.96 3.33 -4.77
C ILE A 82 -1.55 2.17 -5.68
N ALA A 83 -0.74 2.42 -6.72
CA ALA A 83 -0.35 1.39 -7.68
C ALA A 83 0.37 0.21 -7.02
N TYR A 84 1.20 0.49 -6.01
CA TYR A 84 2.06 -0.50 -5.36
C TYR A 84 1.64 -0.83 -3.92
N HIS A 85 0.45 -0.43 -3.46
CA HIS A 85 0.07 -0.64 -2.05
C HIS A 85 -0.02 -2.13 -1.69
N SER A 86 -0.36 -3.02 -2.63
CA SER A 86 -0.51 -4.45 -2.35
C SER A 86 0.82 -5.20 -2.36
N VAL A 87 1.76 -4.81 -3.23
CA VAL A 87 3.04 -5.53 -3.43
C VAL A 87 4.26 -4.85 -2.77
N GLY A 88 4.17 -3.54 -2.55
CA GLY A 88 5.30 -2.71 -2.16
C GLY A 88 6.23 -2.38 -3.33
N HIS A 89 6.93 -1.24 -3.27
CA HIS A 89 7.91 -0.86 -4.28
C HIS A 89 8.95 0.12 -3.71
N LYS A 90 10.17 0.11 -4.24
CA LYS A 90 11.27 1.00 -3.78
C LYS A 90 10.98 2.51 -3.95
N CYS A 91 10.01 2.88 -4.79
CA CYS A 91 9.60 4.27 -4.97
C CYS A 91 8.63 4.77 -3.89
N LEU A 92 8.13 3.89 -3.01
CA LEU A 92 7.16 4.27 -1.99
C LEU A 92 7.83 5.22 -0.98
N ASN A 93 7.36 6.48 -1.00
CA ASN A 93 7.77 7.51 -0.07
C ASN A 93 7.05 7.34 1.29
N ARG A 94 7.01 8.39 2.11
CA ARG A 94 6.33 8.36 3.41
C ARG A 94 4.83 8.01 3.30
N LEU A 95 4.10 8.64 2.37
CA LEU A 95 2.69 8.35 2.11
C LEU A 95 2.51 6.90 1.65
N GLY A 96 3.33 6.45 0.70
CA GLY A 96 3.27 5.08 0.18
C GLY A 96 3.51 4.00 1.23
N ARG A 97 4.54 4.19 2.07
CA ARG A 97 4.83 3.30 3.20
C ARG A 97 3.70 3.30 4.23
N ALA A 98 3.10 4.45 4.48
CA ALA A 98 1.97 4.57 5.38
C ALA A 98 0.75 3.82 4.82
N LEU A 99 0.40 4.00 3.54
CA LEU A 99 -0.72 3.30 2.92
C LEU A 99 -0.52 1.78 2.93
N TYR A 100 0.66 1.32 2.53
CA TYR A 100 1.04 -0.11 2.56
C TYR A 100 0.86 -0.70 3.97
N SER A 101 1.34 0.00 5.00
CA SER A 101 1.19 -0.42 6.39
C SER A 101 -0.25 -0.33 6.88
N ALA A 102 -1.00 0.71 6.52
CA ALA A 102 -2.38 0.91 6.93
C ALA A 102 -3.31 -0.18 6.40
N ASP A 103 -3.16 -0.58 5.14
CA ASP A 103 -3.96 -1.68 4.56
C ASP A 103 -3.70 -3.01 5.26
N PHE A 104 -2.43 -3.28 5.62
CA PHE A 104 -2.06 -4.47 6.37
C PHE A 104 -2.55 -4.44 7.83
N LEU A 105 -2.52 -3.27 8.47
CA LEU A 105 -2.78 -3.10 9.90
C LEU A 105 -4.22 -2.71 10.24
N GLU A 106 -5.11 -2.59 9.26
CA GLU A 106 -6.47 -2.12 9.50
C GLU A 106 -7.19 -2.99 10.56
N PRO A 107 -7.95 -2.41 11.53
CA PRO A 107 -8.42 -3.16 12.70
C PRO A 107 -9.42 -4.29 12.42
N GLY A 108 -9.98 -4.36 11.21
CA GLY A 108 -10.83 -5.45 10.74
C GLY A 108 -10.07 -6.72 10.33
N ARG A 109 -8.73 -6.70 10.25
CA ARG A 109 -7.93 -7.89 9.92
C ARG A 109 -8.09 -8.95 11.00
N LYS A 110 -8.38 -10.18 10.56
CA LYS A 110 -8.62 -11.34 11.43
C LYS A 110 -7.39 -12.22 11.63
N PHE A 111 -6.28 -11.91 10.96
CA PHE A 111 -5.03 -12.64 11.07
C PHE A 111 -4.09 -11.93 12.06
N ARG A 112 -3.31 -12.73 12.81
CA ARG A 112 -2.22 -12.24 13.69
C ARG A 112 -2.59 -11.02 14.53
N VAL A 113 -3.81 -10.98 15.07
CA VAL A 113 -4.42 -9.79 15.69
C VAL A 113 -3.50 -9.12 16.70
N LYS A 114 -2.91 -9.87 17.64
CA LYS A 114 -1.99 -9.33 18.66
C LYS A 114 -0.73 -8.68 18.08
N TRP A 115 -0.20 -9.23 16.99
CA TRP A 115 0.98 -8.67 16.32
C TRP A 115 0.61 -7.41 15.54
N CYS A 116 -0.53 -7.42 14.83
CA CYS A 116 -1.04 -6.21 14.17
C CYS A 116 -1.34 -5.10 15.19
N GLU A 117 -1.85 -5.43 16.37
CA GLU A 117 -2.02 -4.50 17.50
C GLU A 117 -0.69 -3.91 17.96
N SER A 118 0.35 -4.74 18.17
CA SER A 118 1.67 -4.24 18.59
C SER A 118 2.32 -3.35 17.54
N LEU A 119 2.15 -3.66 16.26
CA LEU A 119 2.64 -2.82 15.18
C LEU A 119 1.89 -1.49 15.10
N ARG A 120 0.56 -1.50 15.24
CA ARG A 120 -0.24 -0.26 15.28
C ARG A 120 0.15 0.68 16.41
N ALA A 121 0.52 0.16 17.58
CA ALA A 121 0.94 0.97 18.72
C ALA A 121 2.23 1.78 18.47
N ARG A 122 3.07 1.34 17.52
CA ARG A 122 4.31 2.01 17.11
C ARG A 122 4.10 3.01 15.97
N MET A 123 2.91 3.01 15.37
CA MET A 123 2.58 3.90 14.26
C MET A 123 2.00 5.22 14.77
N PRO A 124 2.32 6.35 14.13
CA PRO A 124 3.18 6.50 12.95
C PRO A 124 4.67 6.77 13.26
N GLY A 125 5.08 6.76 14.54
CA GLY A 125 6.43 7.15 14.98
C GLY A 125 7.55 6.28 14.41
N GLU A 126 7.31 4.98 14.24
CA GLU A 126 8.29 4.01 13.73
C GLU A 126 7.86 3.45 12.35
N LEU A 127 7.40 4.34 11.48
CA LEU A 127 6.84 3.97 10.17
C LEU A 127 7.79 3.07 9.36
N ASN A 128 9.08 3.40 9.31
CA ASN A 128 10.04 2.64 8.49
C ASN A 128 10.28 1.24 9.07
N GLU A 129 10.44 1.14 10.38
CA GLU A 129 10.68 -0.10 11.11
C GLU A 129 9.46 -1.03 10.99
N VAL A 130 8.26 -0.51 11.28
CA VAL A 130 7.01 -1.26 11.15
C VAL A 130 6.78 -1.70 9.70
N THR A 131 7.01 -0.83 8.72
CA THR A 131 6.90 -1.20 7.30
C THR A 131 7.88 -2.33 6.96
N THR A 132 9.12 -2.25 7.45
CA THR A 132 10.16 -3.28 7.22
C THR A 132 9.74 -4.62 7.80
N GLU A 133 9.17 -4.65 9.01
CA GLU A 133 8.67 -5.87 9.65
C GLU A 133 7.50 -6.50 8.86
N ILE A 134 6.56 -5.67 8.38
CA ILE A 134 5.45 -6.15 7.54
C ILE A 134 5.99 -6.74 6.23
N VAL A 135 6.94 -6.07 5.56
CA VAL A 135 7.54 -6.58 4.31
C VAL A 135 8.28 -7.89 4.57
N ALA A 136 9.07 -7.99 5.64
CA ALA A 136 9.76 -9.23 6.02
C ALA A 136 8.79 -10.40 6.22
N ASP A 137 7.71 -10.19 6.97
CA ASP A 137 6.71 -11.23 7.23
C ASP A 137 6.00 -11.66 5.95
N ARG A 138 5.62 -10.70 5.09
CA ARG A 138 4.94 -10.99 3.82
C ARG A 138 5.83 -11.76 2.85
N ILE A 139 7.11 -11.38 2.71
CA ILE A 139 8.08 -12.13 1.90
C ILE A 139 8.26 -13.54 2.48
N SER A 140 8.47 -13.66 3.79
CA SER A 140 8.63 -14.96 4.46
C SER A 140 7.42 -15.86 4.28
N TYR A 141 6.21 -15.30 4.41
CA TYR A 141 4.95 -16.01 4.16
C TYR A 141 4.85 -16.48 2.72
N THR A 142 5.17 -15.61 1.75
CA THR A 142 5.13 -15.91 0.31
C THR A 142 6.03 -17.10 -0.02
N ILE A 143 7.29 -17.07 0.43
CA ILE A 143 8.27 -18.16 0.23
C ILE A 143 7.78 -19.44 0.90
N LYS A 144 7.32 -19.37 2.16
CA LYS A 144 6.88 -20.54 2.94
C LYS A 144 5.72 -21.29 2.28
N HIS A 145 4.85 -20.58 1.55
CA HIS A 145 3.68 -21.17 0.90
C HIS A 145 3.88 -21.42 -0.60
N GLY A 146 5.09 -21.21 -1.14
CA GLY A 146 5.37 -21.42 -2.56
C GLY A 146 4.60 -20.48 -3.49
N LEU A 147 4.26 -19.28 -3.01
CA LEU A 147 3.55 -18.26 -3.78
C LEU A 147 4.54 -17.44 -4.62
N GLU A 148 4.03 -16.78 -5.67
CA GLU A 148 4.85 -15.91 -6.52
C GLU A 148 5.40 -14.72 -5.72
N LEU A 149 6.73 -14.57 -5.74
CA LEU A 149 7.41 -13.44 -5.11
C LEU A 149 7.73 -12.37 -6.16
N TYR A 150 7.03 -11.25 -6.09
CA TYR A 150 7.24 -10.11 -6.98
C TYR A 150 8.61 -9.47 -6.77
N SER A 151 9.27 -9.13 -7.89
CA SER A 151 10.56 -8.42 -7.89
C SER A 151 10.47 -7.07 -7.18
N GLU A 152 9.30 -6.45 -7.22
CA GLU A 152 8.92 -5.19 -6.59
C GLU A 152 8.98 -5.30 -5.07
N SER A 153 8.48 -6.40 -4.49
CA SER A 153 8.56 -6.68 -3.05
C SER A 153 10.01 -6.85 -2.59
N VAL A 154 10.84 -7.54 -3.38
CA VAL A 154 12.28 -7.70 -3.10
C VAL A 154 13.00 -6.35 -3.19
N GLY A 155 12.70 -5.56 -4.22
CA GLY A 155 13.24 -4.22 -4.39
C GLY A 155 12.84 -3.29 -3.25
N PHE A 156 11.61 -3.40 -2.76
CA PHE A 156 11.12 -2.63 -1.62
C PHE A 156 11.84 -3.02 -0.32
N TRP A 157 11.98 -4.32 -0.05
CA TRP A 157 12.76 -4.82 1.06
C TRP A 157 14.19 -4.27 1.04
N ASN A 158 14.89 -4.39 -0.08
CA ASN A 158 16.26 -3.89 -0.23
C ASN A 158 16.36 -2.38 0.03
N ALA A 159 15.38 -1.60 -0.45
CA ALA A 159 15.34 -0.17 -0.21
C ALA A 159 15.17 0.17 1.29
N LEU A 160 14.35 -0.60 2.01
CA LEU A 160 14.10 -0.38 3.44
C LEU A 160 15.31 -0.75 4.33
N VAL A 161 16.03 -1.83 4.00
CA VAL A 161 17.17 -2.28 4.82
C VAL A 161 18.47 -1.55 4.52
N ASN A 162 18.65 -1.09 3.26
CA ASN A 162 19.85 -0.34 2.85
C ASN A 162 19.70 1.18 3.03
N GLY A 163 18.46 1.67 3.19
CA GLY A 163 18.17 3.09 3.42
C GLY A 163 18.15 3.50 4.89
N ARG A 164 18.81 2.72 5.76
CA ARG A 164 19.03 3.06 7.17
C ARG A 164 20.23 3.99 7.34
#